data_AF-A0AAV4CLF5-F1
#
_entry.id   AF-A0AAV4CLF5-F1
#
_cell.length_a   1.000
_cell.length_b   1.000
_cell.length_c   1.000
_cell.angle_alpha   90.00
_cell.angle_beta   90.00
_cell.angle_gamma   90.00
#
_symmetry.space_group_name_H-M   'P 1'
#
loop_
_entity.id
_entity.type
_entity.pdbx_description
1 polymer ?
#
loop_
_entity_poly.entity_id
_entity_poly.type
_entity_poly.pdbx_seq_one_letter_code
_entity_poly.pdbx_strand_id
1 'polypeptide(L)'
;MRDTGCEDVVVRKQLVDESQLTGVCCLLLRIDNTALLAEKAVISLRTPFLSEEVKALCIPDAICDVIVGNVEGARSLEDPDMSVMVGAAMTRAQAKREAVTKPLRVPDIEGHVGVDREQLIKLQQEDPRILALVDAGRTSRRGGKSFPLRWRGASCPGGTRILDVM
;
A
#
# COMPACT_ATOMS: atom_id res chain seq x y z
N MET A 1 0.03 -7.99 -0.44
CA MET A 1 -0.05 -6.60 0.03
C MET A 1 0.38 -5.68 -1.10
N ARG A 2 -0.32 -4.57 -1.37
CA ARG A 2 0.17 -3.52 -2.30
C ARG A 2 0.88 -2.46 -1.47
N ASP A 3 2.11 -2.12 -1.85
CA ASP A 3 2.96 -1.17 -1.12
C ASP A 3 3.63 -0.19 -2.09
N THR A 4 3.21 1.08 -2.06
CA THR A 4 3.77 2.13 -2.91
C THR A 4 5.14 2.63 -2.44
N GLY A 5 5.57 2.26 -1.23
CA GLY A 5 6.92 2.53 -0.72
C GLY A 5 7.95 1.49 -1.16
N CYS A 6 7.53 0.41 -1.83
CA CYS A 6 8.40 -0.62 -2.38
C CYS A 6 8.50 -0.47 -3.90
N GLU A 7 9.68 -0.66 -4.48
CA GLU A 7 9.90 -0.55 -5.93
C GLU A 7 9.66 -1.87 -6.68
N ASP A 8 9.95 -3.00 -6.04
CA ASP A 8 9.96 -4.33 -6.67
C ASP A 8 8.87 -5.24 -6.08
N VAL A 9 8.65 -6.41 -6.71
CA VAL A 9 7.82 -7.46 -6.09
C VAL A 9 8.67 -8.26 -5.11
N VAL A 10 8.17 -8.47 -3.90
CA VAL A 10 8.81 -9.29 -2.87
C VAL A 10 7.93 -10.47 -2.52
N VAL A 11 8.52 -11.65 -2.41
CA VAL A 11 7.84 -12.87 -2.01
C VAL A 11 8.54 -13.53 -0.82
N ARG A 12 7.74 -14.12 0.07
CA ARG A 12 8.25 -14.94 1.17
C ARG A 12 9.00 -16.15 0.58
N LYS A 13 10.28 -16.31 0.92
CA LYS A 13 11.15 -17.38 0.38
C LYS A 13 10.57 -18.79 0.55
N GLN A 14 9.86 -19.05 1.66
CA GLN A 14 9.24 -20.35 1.93
C GLN A 14 8.10 -20.74 0.97
N LEU A 15 7.62 -19.80 0.14
CA LEU A 15 6.56 -20.04 -0.86
C LEU A 15 7.12 -20.21 -2.28
N VAL A 16 8.44 -20.22 -2.43
CA VAL A 16 9.13 -20.32 -3.71
C VAL A 16 9.86 -21.66 -3.79
N ASP A 17 9.57 -22.42 -4.83
CA ASP A 17 10.29 -23.66 -5.12
C ASP A 17 11.69 -23.36 -5.65
N GLU A 18 12.67 -24.21 -5.34
CA GLU A 18 14.06 -24.03 -5.81
C GLU A 18 14.15 -23.94 -7.34
N SER A 19 13.26 -24.63 -8.05
CA SER A 19 13.18 -24.59 -9.52
C SER A 19 12.78 -23.23 -10.10
N GLN A 20 12.20 -22.35 -9.30
CA GLN A 20 11.77 -21.00 -9.70
C GLN A 20 12.87 -19.96 -9.49
N LEU A 21 13.92 -20.30 -8.74
CA LEU A 21 15.05 -19.42 -8.46
C LEU A 21 15.90 -19.21 -9.72
N THR A 22 16.37 -17.98 -9.91
CA THR A 22 17.10 -17.59 -11.14
C THR A 22 18.62 -17.61 -10.97
N GLY A 23 19.14 -17.77 -9.75
CA GLY A 23 20.56 -17.57 -9.44
C GLY A 23 20.99 -16.10 -9.40
N VAL A 24 20.11 -15.16 -9.76
CA VAL A 24 20.42 -13.72 -9.81
C VAL A 24 20.08 -13.07 -8.48
N CYS A 25 21.08 -12.56 -7.78
CA CYS A 25 20.91 -11.82 -6.54
C CYS A 25 20.86 -10.30 -6.78
N CYS A 26 20.10 -9.60 -5.95
CA CYS A 26 20.00 -8.15 -5.92
C CYS A 26 20.08 -7.66 -4.47
N LEU A 27 20.57 -6.43 -4.30
CA LEU A 27 20.60 -5.76 -3.01
C LEU A 27 19.28 -5.05 -2.77
N LEU A 28 18.63 -5.37 -1.65
CA LEU A 28 17.42 -4.72 -1.17
C LEU A 28 17.75 -3.87 0.04
N LEU A 29 17.40 -2.58 0.00
CA LEU A 29 17.47 -1.70 1.16
C LEU A 29 16.16 -1.78 1.95
N ARG A 30 16.25 -2.06 3.25
CA ARG A 30 15.10 -2.20 4.15
C ARG A 30 14.82 -0.89 4.90
N ILE A 31 13.66 -0.81 5.53
CA ILE A 31 13.19 0.37 6.29
C ILE A 31 14.10 0.76 7.47
N ASP A 32 14.88 -0.18 8.00
CA ASP A 32 15.85 0.03 9.07
C ASP A 32 17.24 0.43 8.54
N ASN A 33 17.31 0.80 7.26
CA ASN A 33 18.54 1.13 6.53
C ASN A 33 19.54 -0.04 6.43
N THR A 34 19.11 -1.27 6.74
CA THR A 34 19.92 -2.47 6.50
C THR A 34 19.78 -2.94 5.07
N ALA A 35 20.85 -3.51 4.53
CA ALA A 35 20.87 -4.07 3.19
C ALA A 35 20.79 -5.60 3.26
N LEU A 36 19.92 -6.19 2.45
CA LEU A 36 19.74 -7.64 2.32
C LEU A 36 20.06 -8.08 0.90
N LEU A 37 20.91 -9.09 0.75
CA LEU A 37 21.09 -9.76 -0.53
C LEU A 37 19.95 -10.77 -0.73
N ALA A 38 19.10 -10.53 -1.72
CA ALA A 38 17.94 -11.36 -2.02
C ALA A 38 18.05 -11.92 -3.45
N GLU A 39 17.74 -13.21 -3.60
CA GLU A 39 17.71 -13.87 -4.91
C GLU A 39 16.38 -13.60 -5.62
N LYS A 40 16.41 -13.50 -6.95
CA LYS A 40 15.20 -13.37 -7.77
C LYS A 40 14.64 -14.74 -8.13
N ALA A 41 13.32 -14.86 -8.05
CA ALA A 41 12.56 -16.00 -8.56
C ALA A 41 11.55 -15.56 -9.63
N VAL A 42 11.26 -16.44 -10.57
CA VAL A 42 10.14 -16.28 -11.51
C VAL A 42 8.90 -16.92 -10.91
N ILE A 43 7.89 -16.13 -10.59
CA ILE A 43 6.65 -16.59 -9.95
C ILE A 43 5.44 -16.15 -10.77
N SER A 44 4.40 -17.00 -10.78
CA SER A 44 3.09 -16.62 -11.33
C SER A 44 2.26 -16.00 -10.22
N LEU A 45 1.96 -14.70 -10.32
CA LEU A 45 1.09 -14.02 -9.38
C LEU A 45 -0.33 -13.92 -9.89
N ARG A 46 -1.29 -14.16 -8.99
CA ARG A 46 -2.71 -13.85 -9.19
C ARG A 46 -3.23 -13.11 -7.98
N THR A 47 -3.21 -11.80 -8.06
CA THR A 47 -3.71 -10.91 -7.01
C THR A 47 -4.55 -9.79 -7.64
N PRO A 48 -5.44 -9.15 -6.86
CA PRO A 48 -6.18 -7.99 -7.35
C PRO A 48 -5.29 -6.83 -7.86
N PHE A 49 -4.04 -6.75 -7.40
CA PHE A 49 -3.14 -5.66 -7.77
C PHE A 49 -2.18 -6.01 -8.91
N LEU A 50 -1.97 -7.30 -9.17
CA LEU A 50 -1.06 -7.79 -10.21
C LEU A 50 -1.39 -9.25 -10.50
N SER A 51 -1.61 -9.58 -11.76
CA SER A 51 -2.01 -10.93 -12.20
C SER A 51 -1.22 -11.35 -13.45
N GLU A 52 0.09 -11.52 -13.29
CA GLU A 52 1.00 -11.93 -14.36
C GLU A 52 2.21 -12.71 -13.80
N GLU A 53 3.06 -13.23 -14.69
CA GLU A 53 4.35 -13.80 -14.31
C GLU A 53 5.37 -12.69 -14.09
N VAL A 54 6.05 -12.71 -12.94
CA VAL A 54 6.99 -11.65 -12.55
C VAL A 54 8.27 -12.21 -11.95
N LYS A 55 9.32 -11.39 -11.99
CA LYS A 55 10.54 -11.61 -11.22
C LYS A 55 10.39 -10.97 -9.86
N ALA A 56 10.39 -11.78 -8.80
CA ALA A 56 10.23 -11.32 -7.42
C ALA A 56 11.50 -11.56 -6.60
N LEU A 57 11.80 -10.64 -5.68
CA LEU A 57 12.85 -10.79 -4.68
C LEU A 57 12.38 -11.74 -3.57
N CYS A 58 13.16 -12.78 -3.31
CA CYS A 58 12.87 -13.80 -2.31
C CYS A 58 13.51 -13.43 -0.97
N ILE A 59 12.69 -13.14 0.03
CA ILE A 59 13.15 -12.73 1.36
C ILE A 59 12.72 -13.76 2.42
N PRO A 60 13.62 -14.18 3.33
CA PRO A 60 13.23 -14.99 4.47
C PRO A 60 12.40 -14.16 5.46
N ASP A 61 11.42 -14.80 6.10
CA ASP A 61 10.67 -14.22 7.24
C ASP A 61 9.94 -12.91 6.91
N ALA A 62 9.52 -12.75 5.65
CA ALA A 62 8.66 -11.65 5.25
C ALA A 62 7.35 -11.64 6.07
N ILE A 63 6.86 -10.46 6.44
CA ILE A 63 5.65 -10.30 7.27
C ILE A 63 4.40 -10.79 6.53
N CYS A 64 4.39 -10.66 5.21
CA CYS A 64 3.33 -11.15 4.34
C CYS A 64 3.91 -12.03 3.23
N ASP A 65 3.01 -12.75 2.56
CA ASP A 65 3.40 -13.74 1.56
C ASP A 65 3.93 -13.09 0.29
N VAL A 66 3.30 -12.01 -0.15
CA VAL A 66 3.70 -11.23 -1.33
C VAL A 66 3.48 -9.73 -1.08
N ILE A 67 4.48 -8.92 -1.43
CA ILE A 67 4.40 -7.46 -1.52
C ILE A 67 4.50 -7.08 -3.00
N VAL A 68 3.54 -6.32 -3.48
CA VAL A 68 3.53 -5.74 -4.83
C VAL A 68 3.98 -4.29 -4.71
N GLY A 69 5.22 -4.04 -5.13
CA GLY A 69 5.79 -2.70 -5.27
C GLY A 69 5.32 -1.95 -6.52
N ASN A 70 5.99 -0.85 -6.83
CA ASN A 70 5.75 -0.02 -8.01
C ASN A 70 6.38 -0.64 -9.27
N VAL A 71 5.82 -1.76 -9.70
CA VAL A 71 6.17 -2.45 -10.94
C VAL A 71 5.19 -2.13 -12.07
N GLU A 72 5.60 -2.37 -13.30
CA GLU A 72 4.71 -2.29 -14.46
C GLU A 72 3.52 -3.25 -14.28
N GLY A 73 2.33 -2.86 -14.76
CA GLY A 73 1.12 -3.66 -14.60
C GLY A 73 0.47 -3.61 -13.20
N ALA A 74 1.15 -3.07 -12.18
CA ALA A 74 0.60 -2.96 -10.84
C ALA A 74 -0.54 -1.94 -10.77
N ARG A 75 -1.69 -2.37 -10.25
CA ARG A 75 -2.86 -1.51 -10.05
C ARG A 75 -2.75 -0.65 -8.78
N SER A 76 -3.55 0.41 -8.76
CA SER A 76 -3.69 1.30 -7.60
C SER A 76 -4.43 0.60 -6.46
N LEU A 77 -4.21 1.08 -5.22
CA LEU A 77 -5.01 0.68 -4.05
C LEU A 77 -6.49 1.00 -4.22
N GLU A 78 -6.83 2.04 -4.99
CA GLU A 78 -8.20 2.49 -5.24
C GLU A 78 -8.90 1.72 -6.37
N ASP A 79 -8.14 1.01 -7.20
CA ASP A 79 -8.65 0.28 -8.37
C ASP A 79 -8.12 -1.17 -8.44
N PRO A 80 -8.42 -2.01 -7.43
CA PRO A 80 -8.07 -3.43 -7.47
C PRO A 80 -8.92 -4.20 -8.49
N ASP A 81 -8.34 -5.24 -9.09
CA ASP A 81 -9.09 -6.22 -9.87
C ASP A 81 -9.97 -7.10 -8.96
N MET A 82 -11.22 -6.68 -8.79
CA MET A 82 -12.19 -7.41 -7.97
C MET A 82 -12.70 -8.70 -8.64
N SER A 83 -12.41 -8.93 -9.93
CA SER A 83 -12.77 -10.20 -10.59
C SER A 83 -11.98 -11.38 -10.02
N VAL A 84 -10.77 -11.13 -9.52
CA VAL A 84 -9.91 -12.11 -8.84
C VAL A 84 -10.42 -12.43 -7.44
N MET A 85 -11.22 -11.54 -6.84
CA MET A 85 -11.72 -11.65 -5.47
C MET A 85 -13.09 -12.35 -5.41
N VAL A 86 -13.17 -13.61 -5.83
CA VAL A 86 -14.37 -14.43 -5.60
C VAL A 86 -14.19 -15.22 -4.31
N GLY A 87 -14.56 -14.60 -3.20
CA GLY A 87 -14.50 -15.22 -1.88
C GLY A 87 -15.28 -14.43 -0.83
N ALA A 88 -16.44 -13.89 -1.19
CA ALA A 88 -17.34 -13.34 -0.18
C ALA A 88 -17.80 -14.49 0.73
N ALA A 89 -17.32 -14.50 1.98
CA ALA A 89 -17.81 -15.41 2.99
C ALA A 89 -19.22 -14.96 3.41
N MET A 90 -20.24 -15.52 2.76
CA MET A 90 -21.61 -15.27 3.17
C MET A 90 -21.92 -16.14 4.39
N THR A 91 -22.16 -15.50 5.53
CA THR A 91 -22.63 -16.24 6.71
C THR A 91 -24.06 -16.75 6.45
N ARG A 92 -24.41 -17.92 6.99
CA ARG A 92 -25.78 -18.48 6.86
C ARG A 92 -26.88 -17.49 7.31
N ALA A 93 -26.54 -16.55 8.20
CA ALA A 93 -27.45 -15.51 8.67
C ALA A 93 -27.65 -14.36 7.65
N GLN A 94 -26.65 -14.05 6.81
CA GLN A 94 -26.74 -13.03 5.76
C GLN A 94 -27.54 -13.53 4.55
N ALA A 95 -27.36 -14.79 4.13
CA ALA A 95 -28.15 -15.39 3.04
C ALA A 95 -29.67 -15.39 3.32
N LYS A 96 -30.08 -15.43 4.59
CA LYS A 96 -31.50 -15.33 4.99
C LYS A 96 -32.07 -13.91 5.00
N ARG A 97 -31.23 -12.87 4.92
CA ARG A 97 -31.64 -11.46 5.05
C ARG A 97 -31.84 -10.74 3.72
N GLU A 98 -31.45 -11.34 2.59
CA GLU A 98 -31.47 -10.69 1.28
C GLU A 98 -32.87 -10.28 0.78
N ALA A 99 -33.95 -10.81 1.35
CA ALA A 99 -35.28 -10.49 0.88
C ALA A 99 -35.83 -9.14 1.38
N VAL A 100 -35.26 -8.52 2.43
CA VAL A 100 -35.85 -7.29 3.00
C VAL A 100 -34.77 -6.40 3.62
N THR A 101 -34.43 -5.28 2.96
CA THR A 101 -33.73 -4.17 3.62
C THR A 101 -34.65 -3.53 4.65
N LYS A 102 -34.56 -3.99 5.90
CA LYS A 102 -35.19 -3.27 7.03
C LYS A 102 -34.27 -2.12 7.43
N PRO A 103 -34.69 -0.85 7.29
CA PRO A 103 -33.92 0.26 7.83
C PRO A 103 -33.70 0.06 9.34
N LEU A 104 -32.57 0.58 9.83
CA LEU A 104 -32.30 0.59 11.26
C LEU A 104 -33.48 1.27 11.97
N ARG A 105 -33.92 0.69 13.10
CA ARG A 105 -34.88 1.36 13.98
C ARG A 105 -34.18 2.55 14.62
N VAL A 106 -34.24 3.68 13.93
CA VAL A 106 -33.94 4.99 14.49
C VAL A 106 -35.24 5.59 14.99
N PRO A 107 -35.26 6.27 16.14
CA PRO A 107 -36.39 7.11 16.52
C PRO A 107 -36.63 8.13 15.40
N ASP A 108 -37.89 8.36 15.04
CA ASP A 108 -38.25 9.47 14.17
C ASP A 108 -37.95 10.76 14.94
N ILE A 109 -36.86 11.43 14.54
CA ILE A 109 -36.48 12.71 15.13
C ILE A 109 -37.22 13.78 14.34
N GLU A 110 -38.22 14.42 14.95
CA GLU A 110 -38.88 15.61 14.40
C GLU A 110 -37.88 16.78 14.38
N GLY A 111 -36.93 16.74 13.44
CA GLY A 111 -35.85 17.73 13.34
C GLY A 111 -34.81 17.62 14.45
N HIS A 112 -33.59 18.06 14.14
CA HIS A 112 -32.54 18.18 15.16
C HIS A 112 -32.90 19.30 16.13
N VAL A 113 -33.25 18.94 17.38
CA VAL A 113 -33.48 19.93 18.44
C VAL A 113 -32.13 20.54 18.82
N GLY A 114 -31.83 21.73 18.29
CA GLY A 114 -30.77 22.60 18.80
C GLY A 114 -29.91 23.27 17.75
N VAL A 115 -29.61 22.62 16.62
CA VAL A 115 -28.75 23.18 15.58
C VAL A 115 -29.22 22.66 14.22
N ASP A 116 -29.65 23.56 13.34
CA ASP A 116 -29.95 23.24 11.95
C ASP A 116 -28.66 23.11 11.12
N ARG A 117 -28.80 22.65 9.87
CA ARG A 117 -27.65 22.40 9.00
C ARG A 117 -26.87 23.67 8.71
N GLU A 118 -27.58 24.78 8.48
CA GLU A 118 -27.01 26.08 8.15
C GLU A 118 -26.18 26.62 9.33
N GLN A 119 -26.71 26.51 10.54
CA GLN A 119 -26.06 26.94 11.76
C GLN A 119 -24.86 26.06 12.12
N LEU A 120 -24.94 24.74 11.83
CA LEU A 120 -23.79 23.85 11.99
C LEU A 120 -22.65 24.22 11.04
N ILE A 121 -22.97 24.50 9.77
CA ILE A 121 -21.97 24.95 8.77
C ILE A 121 -21.31 26.25 9.25
N LYS A 122 -22.10 27.20 9.74
CA LYS A 122 -21.58 28.47 10.26
C LYS A 122 -20.64 28.26 11.44
N LEU A 123 -21.04 27.46 12.44
CA LEU A 123 -20.21 27.18 13.62
C LEU A 123 -18.89 26.51 13.23
N GLN A 124 -18.87 25.63 12.24
CA GLN A 124 -17.64 24.98 11.77
C GLN A 124 -16.72 25.94 11.00
N GLN A 125 -17.27 26.87 10.23
CA GLN A 125 -16.50 27.86 9.47
C GLN A 125 -15.88 28.93 10.37
N GLU A 126 -16.57 29.30 11.45
CA GLU A 126 -16.12 30.33 12.39
C GLU A 126 -15.25 29.78 13.52
N ASP A 127 -15.09 28.45 13.64
CA ASP A 127 -14.29 27.84 14.70
C ASP A 127 -12.78 28.05 14.47
N PRO A 128 -12.08 28.75 15.38
CA PRO A 128 -10.68 29.11 15.22
C PRO A 128 -9.73 27.89 15.27
N ARG A 129 -10.12 26.80 15.94
CA ARG A 129 -9.32 25.57 15.97
C ARG A 129 -9.42 24.81 14.65
N ILE A 130 -10.60 24.80 14.02
CA ILE A 130 -10.79 24.22 12.69
C ILE A 130 -10.00 25.02 11.65
N LEU A 131 -10.06 26.35 11.70
CA LEU A 131 -9.26 27.22 10.82
C LEU A 131 -7.75 26.97 10.97
N ALA A 132 -7.25 26.86 12.20
CA ALA A 132 -5.85 26.57 12.46
C ALA A 132 -5.38 25.22 11.87
N LEU A 133 -6.23 24.19 11.91
CA LEU A 133 -5.96 22.88 11.30
C LEU A 133 -5.89 22.97 9.77
N VAL A 134 -6.80 23.73 9.15
CA VAL A 134 -6.81 23.94 7.69
C VAL A 134 -5.55 24.67 7.24
N ASP A 135 -5.11 25.69 7.98
CA ASP A 135 -3.91 26.46 7.65
C ASP A 135 -2.61 25.66 7.86
N ALA A 136 -2.54 24.83 8.91
CA ALA A 136 -1.44 23.89 9.12
C ALA A 136 -1.32 22.87 7.98
N GLY A 137 -2.45 22.37 7.47
CA GLY A 137 -2.47 21.47 6.31
C GLY A 137 -1.98 22.12 5.01
N ARG A 138 -2.19 23.43 4.84
CA ARG A 138 -1.75 24.19 3.65
C ARG A 138 -0.25 24.49 3.64
N THR A 139 0.36 24.71 4.80
CA THR A 139 1.80 25.02 4.92
C THR A 139 2.68 23.79 4.74
N SER A 140 2.21 22.61 5.18
CA SER A 140 2.90 21.32 5.00
C SER A 140 3.19 20.96 3.53
N ARG A 141 2.31 21.36 2.58
CA ARG A 141 2.43 20.98 1.16
C ARG A 141 3.51 21.73 0.36
N ARG A 142 4.13 22.78 0.90
CA ARG A 142 5.14 23.59 0.17
C ARG A 142 6.59 23.21 0.46
N GLY A 143 6.83 22.25 1.36
CA GLY A 143 8.17 21.85 1.82
C GLY A 143 8.70 20.57 1.18
N GLY A 144 8.52 20.36 -0.13
CA GLY A 144 9.17 19.26 -0.83
C GLY A 144 10.68 19.51 -0.93
N LYS A 145 11.48 19.00 0.01
CA LYS A 145 12.94 19.04 -0.06
C LYS A 145 13.40 18.14 -1.21
N SER A 146 13.81 18.71 -2.33
CA SER A 146 14.56 17.99 -3.37
C SER A 146 15.98 17.74 -2.87
N PHE A 147 16.34 16.48 -2.62
CA PHE A 147 17.73 16.09 -2.43
C PHE A 147 18.39 15.85 -3.81
N PRO A 148 19.49 16.53 -4.15
CA PRO A 148 20.21 16.26 -5.39
C PRO A 148 21.05 14.98 -5.23
N LEU A 149 20.57 13.87 -5.79
CA LEU A 149 21.36 12.66 -5.96
C LEU A 149 22.38 12.89 -7.09
N ARG A 150 23.62 13.21 -6.73
CA ARG A 150 24.73 13.32 -7.68
C ARG A 150 25.32 11.94 -7.96
N TRP A 151 24.92 11.34 -9.07
CA TRP A 151 25.58 10.15 -9.63
C TRP A 151 27.00 10.49 -10.09
N ARG A 152 28.01 9.81 -9.55
CA ARG A 152 29.30 9.64 -10.23
C ARG A 152 29.42 8.20 -10.67
N GLY A 153 29.34 8.01 -11.98
CA GLY A 153 29.57 6.73 -12.62
C GLY A 153 30.99 6.25 -12.37
N ALA A 154 31.10 5.03 -11.89
CA ALA A 154 32.27 4.19 -12.08
C ALA A 154 31.79 2.75 -12.18
N SER A 155 32.10 2.11 -13.30
CA SER A 155 31.88 0.69 -13.56
C SER A 155 32.82 -0.14 -12.68
N CYS A 156 32.33 -1.27 -12.19
CA CYS A 156 33.15 -2.30 -11.57
C CYS A 156 33.02 -3.59 -12.38
N PRO A 157 34.11 -4.32 -12.62
CA PRO A 157 34.06 -5.78 -12.65
C PRO A 157 34.54 -6.31 -11.29
N GLY A 158 33.71 -6.59 -10.27
CA GLY A 158 32.33 -6.18 -9.95
C GLY A 158 32.24 -5.73 -8.47
N GLY A 159 33.33 -5.11 -8.00
CA GLY A 159 33.76 -4.96 -6.61
C GLY A 159 32.80 -4.29 -5.62
N THR A 160 32.75 -4.91 -4.44
CA THR A 160 32.20 -4.47 -3.17
C THR A 160 32.39 -2.98 -2.93
N ARG A 161 31.29 -2.25 -2.72
CA ARG A 161 31.29 -0.88 -2.24
C ARG A 161 30.55 -0.85 -0.90
N ILE A 162 31.29 -0.53 0.15
CA ILE A 162 30.73 -0.09 1.42
C ILE A 162 30.16 1.31 1.16
N LEU A 163 28.86 1.48 1.40
CA LEU A 163 28.25 2.80 1.50
C LEU A 163 28.52 3.32 2.90
N ASP A 164 29.42 4.30 3.02
CA ASP A 164 29.41 5.19 4.19
C ASP A 164 28.26 6.18 4.02
N VAL A 165 27.35 6.17 4.99
CA VAL A 165 26.29 7.17 5.14
C VAL A 165 26.85 8.26 6.07
N MET A 166 27.04 9.48 5.54
CA MET A 166 27.17 10.69 6.36
C MET A 166 25.79 11.31 6.58
#